data_AF-A0A7K2NTT2-F1
#
_entry.id   AF-A0A7K2NTT2-F1
#
_cell.length_a   1.000
_cell.length_b   1.000
_cell.length_c   1.000
_cell.angle_alpha   90.00
_cell.angle_beta   90.00
_cell.angle_gamma   90.00
#
_symmetry.space_group_name_H-M   'P 1'
#
loop_
_entity.id
_entity.type
_entity.pdbx_description
1 polymer ?
#
loop_
_entity_poly.entity_id
_entity_poly.type
_entity_poly.pdbx_seq_one_letter_code
_entity_poly.pdbx_strand_id
1 'polypeptide(L)'
;MRNGPGTFGKAVLATRWLNAHLREHPRRAVVELPSGGRFAVDTQDLIQRYLYLFGAWEPHLTAWLRRRLRPGDGFVDVGANIGVFSVLAARLVGDAGRVVAIEASPDVHRRLVGNARLNGLGNIRALNAAVSDRTRTLTFALASSRNTGANSIVPYD
;
A
#
# COMPACT_ATOMS: atom_id res chain seq x y z
N MET A 1 -14.90 8.89 -8.09
CA MET A 1 -15.05 10.30 -8.54
C MET A 1 -14.53 11.18 -7.44
N ARG A 2 -13.37 11.82 -7.65
CA ARG A 2 -12.59 12.51 -6.62
C ARG A 2 -13.12 13.93 -6.31
N ASN A 3 -13.99 14.51 -7.14
CA ASN A 3 -14.39 15.93 -7.05
C ASN A 3 -15.90 16.19 -7.25
N GLY A 4 -16.80 15.34 -6.73
CA GLY A 4 -18.26 15.55 -6.87
C GLY A 4 -18.97 15.72 -5.52
N PRO A 5 -19.81 16.76 -5.32
CA PRO A 5 -20.63 16.86 -4.11
C PRO A 5 -21.73 15.78 -4.08
N GLY A 6 -21.92 15.15 -2.91
CA GLY A 6 -22.97 14.14 -2.63
C GLY A 6 -22.46 12.70 -2.49
N THR A 7 -21.52 12.46 -1.57
CA THR A 7 -20.51 11.38 -1.65
C THR A 7 -20.93 9.97 -1.21
N PHE A 8 -22.09 9.74 -0.60
CA PHE A 8 -22.41 8.39 -0.10
C PHE A 8 -23.07 7.47 -1.15
N GLY A 9 -24.15 7.92 -1.81
CA GLY A 9 -24.86 7.10 -2.81
C GLY A 9 -24.11 6.96 -4.15
N LYS A 10 -23.43 8.04 -4.59
CA LYS A 10 -22.63 8.04 -5.83
C LYS A 10 -21.35 7.21 -5.69
N ALA A 11 -20.75 7.17 -4.51
CA ALA A 11 -19.62 6.29 -4.25
C ALA A 11 -20.05 4.83 -4.39
N VAL A 12 -21.16 4.40 -3.79
CA VAL A 12 -21.64 3.00 -3.88
C VAL A 12 -21.97 2.58 -5.31
N LEU A 13 -22.69 3.40 -6.09
CA LEU A 13 -23.01 3.11 -7.48
C LEU A 13 -21.76 3.09 -8.38
N ALA A 14 -20.85 4.05 -8.19
CA ALA A 14 -19.55 4.03 -8.85
C ALA A 14 -18.72 2.82 -8.42
N THR A 15 -18.81 2.37 -7.16
CA THR A 15 -18.06 1.22 -6.65
C THR A 15 -18.60 -0.10 -7.16
N ARG A 16 -19.89 -0.21 -7.54
CA ARG A 16 -20.39 -1.46 -8.15
C ARG A 16 -19.95 -1.60 -9.60
N TRP A 17 -20.06 -0.54 -10.39
CA TRP A 17 -19.73 -0.58 -11.82
C TRP A 17 -18.27 -0.27 -12.14
N LEU A 18 -17.72 0.81 -11.60
CA LEU A 18 -16.36 1.26 -11.90
C LEU A 18 -15.31 0.32 -11.30
N ASN A 19 -15.62 -0.33 -10.17
CA ASN A 19 -14.73 -1.31 -9.59
C ASN A 19 -14.58 -2.51 -10.51
N ALA A 20 -15.68 -3.13 -10.95
CA ALA A 20 -15.66 -4.23 -11.92
C ALA A 20 -14.97 -3.80 -13.23
N HIS A 21 -15.35 -2.64 -13.78
CA HIS A 21 -14.75 -2.12 -15.00
C HIS A 21 -13.23 -1.90 -14.88
N LEU A 22 -12.75 -1.25 -13.81
CA LEU A 22 -11.31 -1.04 -13.58
C LEU A 22 -10.54 -2.33 -13.23
N ARG A 23 -11.26 -3.41 -12.87
CA ARG A 23 -10.68 -4.75 -12.74
C ARG A 23 -10.36 -5.35 -14.10
N GLU A 24 -11.31 -5.22 -15.03
CA GLU A 24 -11.25 -5.83 -16.37
C GLU A 24 -10.44 -4.97 -17.35
N HIS A 25 -10.42 -3.65 -17.12
CA HIS A 25 -9.68 -2.68 -17.89
C HIS A 25 -8.77 -1.86 -16.95
N PRO A 26 -7.65 -2.46 -16.51
CA PRO A 26 -6.80 -1.83 -15.51
C PRO A 26 -6.15 -0.56 -16.05
N ARG A 27 -6.04 0.44 -15.16
CA ARG A 27 -5.33 1.68 -15.42
C ARG A 27 -4.10 1.75 -14.55
N ARG A 28 -3.01 2.22 -15.15
CA ARG A 28 -1.81 2.63 -14.43
C ARG A 28 -1.79 4.14 -14.31
N ALA A 29 -1.64 4.64 -13.09
CA ALA A 29 -1.63 6.07 -12.80
C ALA A 29 -0.76 6.37 -11.59
N VAL A 30 -0.31 7.62 -11.47
CA VAL A 30 0.19 8.14 -10.20
C VAL A 30 -0.96 8.83 -9.49
N VAL A 31 -1.22 8.46 -8.24
CA VAL A 31 -2.24 9.08 -7.40
C VAL A 31 -1.60 9.72 -6.19
N GLU A 32 -2.06 10.92 -5.84
CA GLU A 32 -1.71 11.58 -4.59
C GLU A 32 -2.81 11.35 -3.57
N LEU A 33 -2.47 10.77 -2.42
CA LEU A 33 -3.40 10.53 -1.34
C LEU A 33 -3.58 11.80 -0.51
N PRO A 34 -4.76 12.03 0.12
CA PRO A 34 -4.94 13.13 1.08
C PRO A 34 -3.96 13.08 2.26
N SER A 35 -3.35 11.92 2.51
CA SER A 35 -2.29 11.77 3.49
C SER A 35 -0.94 12.38 3.07
N GLY A 36 -0.80 12.81 1.81
CA GLY A 36 0.37 13.47 1.22
C GLY A 36 1.29 12.55 0.41
N GLY A 37 1.09 11.23 0.46
CA GLY A 37 1.90 10.28 -0.29
C GLY A 37 1.47 10.16 -1.77
N ARG A 38 2.44 10.05 -2.68
CA ARG A 38 2.21 9.73 -4.10
C ARG A 38 2.48 8.26 -4.37
N PHE A 39 1.63 7.59 -5.14
CA PHE A 39 1.77 6.17 -5.45
C PHE A 39 1.53 5.89 -6.91
N ALA A 40 2.45 5.18 -7.56
CA ALA A 40 2.18 4.50 -8.81
C ALA A 40 1.28 3.29 -8.52
N VAL A 41 0.06 3.32 -9.04
CA VAL A 41 -0.97 2.31 -8.82
C VAL A 41 -1.36 1.63 -10.13
N ASP A 42 -1.71 0.35 -10.03
CA ASP A 42 -2.32 -0.46 -11.07
C ASP A 42 -3.68 -0.94 -10.56
N THR A 43 -4.78 -0.49 -11.18
CA THR A 43 -6.13 -0.77 -10.69
C THR A 43 -6.56 -2.22 -10.82
N GLN A 44 -5.73 -3.10 -11.41
CA GLN A 44 -5.97 -4.54 -11.37
C GLN A 44 -5.95 -5.07 -9.92
N ASP A 45 -5.06 -4.52 -9.08
CA ASP A 45 -4.94 -4.89 -7.67
C ASP A 45 -5.95 -4.13 -6.81
N LEU A 46 -6.58 -4.86 -5.87
CA LEU A 46 -7.64 -4.33 -5.03
C LEU A 46 -7.20 -3.10 -4.22
N ILE A 47 -6.06 -3.17 -3.54
CA ILE A 47 -5.57 -2.10 -2.66
C ILE A 47 -5.27 -0.87 -3.53
N GLN A 48 -4.52 -1.07 -4.60
CA GLN A 48 -4.14 -0.02 -5.55
C GLN A 48 -5.36 0.65 -6.21
N ARG A 49 -6.40 -0.12 -6.53
CA ARG A 49 -7.67 0.39 -7.03
C ARG A 49 -8.43 1.20 -5.99
N TYR A 50 -8.40 0.81 -4.72
CA TYR A 50 -9.01 1.59 -3.64
C TYR A 50 -8.28 2.92 -3.43
N LEU A 51 -6.94 2.92 -3.50
CA LEU A 51 -6.16 4.15 -3.53
C LEU A 51 -6.55 5.05 -4.71
N TYR A 52 -6.74 4.47 -5.89
CA TYR A 52 -7.18 5.21 -7.08
C TYR A 52 -8.59 5.82 -6.94
N LEU A 53 -9.54 5.05 -6.43
CA LEU A 53 -10.94 5.45 -6.36
C LEU A 53 -11.27 6.37 -5.19
N PHE A 54 -10.67 6.10 -4.02
CA PHE A 54 -11.03 6.71 -2.74
C PHE A 54 -9.91 7.50 -2.09
N GLY A 55 -8.66 7.34 -2.55
CA GLY A 55 -7.51 8.04 -1.98
C GLY A 55 -7.09 7.52 -0.60
N ALA A 56 -7.63 6.40 -0.12
CA ALA A 56 -7.31 5.85 1.19
C ALA A 56 -7.36 4.32 1.21
N TRP A 57 -6.49 3.73 2.02
CA TRP A 57 -6.53 2.33 2.45
C TRP A 57 -6.47 2.33 3.99
N GLU A 58 -7.39 1.61 4.64
CA GLU A 58 -7.58 1.56 6.09
C GLU A 58 -7.41 2.93 6.80
N PRO A 59 -8.39 3.84 6.66
CA PRO A 59 -8.30 5.19 7.23
C PRO A 59 -8.12 5.21 8.75
N HIS A 60 -8.62 4.20 9.47
CA HIS A 60 -8.45 4.07 10.91
C HIS A 60 -6.99 3.81 11.31
N LEU A 61 -6.28 2.95 10.57
CA LEU A 61 -4.85 2.70 10.80
C LEU A 61 -4.02 3.94 10.45
N THR A 62 -4.35 4.62 9.35
CA THR A 62 -3.74 5.92 8.99
C THR A 62 -3.90 6.94 10.14
N ALA A 63 -5.11 7.07 10.70
CA ALA A 63 -5.37 7.98 11.81
C ALA A 63 -4.66 7.55 13.10
N TRP A 64 -4.56 6.25 13.36
CA TRP A 64 -3.83 5.72 14.50
C TRP A 64 -2.34 6.02 14.41
N LEU A 65 -1.70 5.77 13.26
CA LEU A 65 -0.29 6.09 13.02
C LEU A 65 0.00 7.58 13.20
N ARG A 66 -0.83 8.46 12.65
CA ARG A 66 -0.71 9.92 12.83
C ARG A 66 -0.75 10.35 14.29
N ARG A 67 -1.53 9.67 15.13
CA ARG A 67 -1.61 9.97 16.56
C ARG A 67 -0.46 9.39 17.37
N ARG A 68 0.23 8.36 16.89
CA ARG A 68 1.26 7.63 17.66
C ARG A 68 2.69 7.92 17.25
N LEU A 69 2.98 8.00 15.95
CA LEU A 69 4.33 8.27 15.48
C LEU A 69 4.73 9.72 15.74
N ARG A 70 5.98 9.92 16.12
CA ARG A 70 6.62 11.20 16.39
C ARG A 70 7.89 11.34 15.55
N PRO A 71 8.33 12.58 15.27
CA PRO A 71 9.62 12.81 14.65
C PRO A 71 10.75 12.09 15.40
N GLY A 72 11.61 11.37 14.69
CA GLY A 72 12.69 10.57 15.26
C GLY A 72 12.36 9.10 15.53
N ASP A 73 11.08 8.70 15.49
CA ASP A 73 10.70 7.31 15.78
C ASP A 73 11.23 6.30 14.75
N GLY A 74 11.35 5.05 15.20
CA GLY A 74 11.50 3.87 14.36
C GLY A 74 10.16 3.22 14.05
N PHE A 75 9.95 2.79 12.79
CA PHE A 75 8.76 2.04 12.39
C PHE A 75 9.14 0.82 11.55
N VAL A 76 8.51 -0.32 11.83
CA VAL A 76 8.68 -1.56 11.07
C VAL A 76 7.34 -1.94 10.45
N ASP A 77 7.32 -2.03 9.13
CA ASP A 77 6.15 -2.38 8.32
C ASP A 77 6.35 -3.78 7.74
N VAL A 78 5.64 -4.77 8.29
CA VAL A 78 5.74 -6.18 7.87
C VAL A 78 4.59 -6.50 6.93
N GLY A 79 4.90 -6.94 5.70
CA GLY A 79 3.89 -7.05 4.65
C GLY A 79 3.56 -5.69 4.05
N ALA A 80 4.60 -4.88 3.80
CA ALA A 80 4.48 -3.48 3.44
C ALA A 80 3.76 -3.22 2.09
N ASN A 81 3.55 -4.25 1.28
CA ASN A 81 2.91 -4.18 -0.03
C ASN A 81 3.59 -3.08 -0.90
N ILE A 82 2.86 -2.19 -1.55
CA ILE A 82 3.41 -1.08 -2.33
C ILE A 82 3.87 0.12 -1.48
N GLY A 83 3.90 -0.02 -0.15
CA GLY A 83 4.48 0.92 0.80
C GLY A 83 3.54 2.02 1.31
N VAL A 84 2.22 1.79 1.34
CA VAL A 84 1.25 2.82 1.77
C VAL A 84 1.54 3.32 3.19
N PHE A 85 1.69 2.41 4.14
CA PHE A 85 1.99 2.77 5.53
C PHE A 85 3.45 3.13 5.74
N SER A 86 4.38 2.47 5.05
CA SER A 86 5.79 2.84 5.04
C SER A 86 6.03 4.30 4.64
N VAL A 87 5.40 4.79 3.57
CA VAL A 87 5.50 6.19 3.11
C VAL A 87 4.86 7.16 4.10
N LEU A 88 3.70 6.80 4.66
CA LEU A 88 3.05 7.60 5.69
C LEU A 88 3.95 7.72 6.93
N ALA A 89 4.46 6.60 7.43
CA ALA A 89 5.33 6.55 8.60
C ALA A 89 6.60 7.36 8.38
N ALA A 90 7.27 7.19 7.23
CA ALA A 90 8.50 7.92 6.90
C ALA A 90 8.31 9.44 6.90
N ARG A 91 7.16 9.93 6.45
CA ARG A 91 6.81 11.36 6.53
C ARG A 91 6.56 11.81 7.96
N LEU A 92 5.91 10.98 8.78
CA LEU A 92 5.57 11.31 10.18
C LEU A 92 6.80 11.31 11.09
N VAL A 93 7.72 10.36 10.90
CA VAL A 93 8.94 10.27 11.71
C VAL A 93 10.05 11.22 11.22
N GLY A 94 9.91 11.77 10.02
CA GLY A 94 10.85 12.73 9.44
C GLY A 94 12.26 12.19 9.23
N ASP A 95 13.19 13.07 8.85
CA ASP A 95 14.56 12.69 8.45
C ASP A 95 15.40 12.11 9.59
N ALA A 96 15.04 12.42 10.84
CA ALA A 96 15.67 11.84 12.03
C ALA A 96 15.18 10.40 12.33
N GLY A 97 13.96 10.04 11.89
CA GLY A 97 13.39 8.72 12.10
C GLY A 97 13.78 7.72 11.02
N ARG A 98 13.38 6.46 11.20
CA ARG A 98 13.72 5.37 10.27
C ARG A 98 12.54 4.42 10.08
N VAL A 99 12.34 4.00 8.84
CA VAL A 99 11.33 3.00 8.47
C VAL A 99 12.00 1.77 7.88
N VAL A 100 11.66 0.58 8.37
CA VAL A 100 12.01 -0.69 7.73
C VAL A 100 10.75 -1.28 7.14
N ALA A 101 10.72 -1.43 5.82
CA ALA A 101 9.58 -1.94 5.07
C ALA A 101 9.91 -3.32 4.50
N ILE A 102 9.17 -4.34 4.89
CA ILE A 102 9.44 -5.74 4.54
C ILE A 102 8.32 -6.25 3.65
N GLU A 103 8.67 -6.68 2.44
CA GLU A 103 7.71 -7.23 1.47
C GLU A 103 8.28 -8.51 0.84
N ALA A 104 7.50 -9.58 0.88
CA ALA A 104 7.94 -10.91 0.43
C ALA A 104 7.97 -11.02 -1.10
N SER A 105 6.99 -10.45 -1.80
CA SER A 105 6.93 -10.53 -3.26
C SER A 105 7.98 -9.63 -3.91
N PRO A 106 8.89 -10.16 -4.75
CA PRO A 106 9.88 -9.35 -5.45
C PRO A 106 9.24 -8.27 -6.35
N ASP A 107 8.10 -8.58 -6.98
CA ASP A 107 7.40 -7.64 -7.85
C ASP A 107 6.77 -6.48 -7.09
N VAL A 108 6.16 -6.78 -5.94
CA VAL A 108 5.55 -5.77 -5.08
C VAL A 108 6.63 -4.96 -4.36
N HIS A 109 7.73 -5.60 -3.93
CA HIS A 109 8.90 -4.91 -3.38
C HIS A 109 9.50 -3.91 -4.36
N ARG A 110 9.63 -4.26 -5.65
CA ARG A 110 10.07 -3.29 -6.69
C ARG A 110 9.16 -2.07 -6.77
N ARG A 111 7.84 -2.26 -6.64
CA ARG A 111 6.87 -1.15 -6.60
C ARG A 111 7.02 -0.32 -5.33
N LEU A 112 7.25 -0.96 -4.17
CA LEU A 112 7.51 -0.27 -2.91
C LEU A 112 8.75 0.63 -3.01
N VAL A 113 9.86 0.11 -3.54
CA VAL A 113 11.09 0.89 -3.77
C VAL A 113 10.81 2.06 -4.73
N GLY A 114 10.07 1.81 -5.81
CA GLY A 114 9.63 2.84 -6.74
C GLY A 114 8.80 3.94 -6.07
N ASN A 115 7.85 3.58 -5.22
CA ASN A 115 7.02 4.54 -4.50
C ASN A 115 7.78 5.30 -3.42
N ALA A 116 8.74 4.68 -2.72
CA ALA A 116 9.63 5.38 -1.80
C ALA A 116 10.44 6.47 -2.53
N ARG A 117 11.04 6.11 -3.68
CA ARG A 117 11.74 7.06 -4.55
C ARG A 117 10.83 8.15 -5.10
N LEU A 118 9.61 7.79 -5.53
CA LEU A 118 8.60 8.74 -6.01
C LEU A 118 8.24 9.78 -4.94
N ASN A 119 8.39 9.48 -3.65
CA ASN A 119 8.15 10.42 -2.57
C ASN A 119 9.43 11.13 -2.09
N GLY A 120 10.59 10.85 -2.66
CA GLY A 120 11.87 11.42 -2.22
C GLY A 120 12.28 10.99 -0.80
N LEU A 121 11.79 9.84 -0.32
CA LEU A 121 11.99 9.40 1.07
C LEU A 121 13.25 8.56 1.20
N GLY A 122 14.31 9.16 1.74
CA GLY A 122 15.60 8.49 2.01
C GLY A 122 15.65 7.71 3.32
N ASN A 123 14.65 7.89 4.20
CA ASN A 123 14.57 7.24 5.51
C ASN A 123 13.81 5.90 5.50
N ILE A 124 13.48 5.36 4.32
CA ILE A 124 12.87 4.03 4.14
C ILE A 124 13.93 3.02 3.70
N ARG A 125 14.11 1.95 4.48
CA ARG A 125 14.87 0.76 4.10
C ARG A 125 13.90 -0.36 3.69
N ALA A 126 13.85 -0.65 2.39
CA ALA A 126 13.02 -1.70 1.83
C ALA A 126 13.75 -3.04 1.77
N LEU A 127 13.19 -4.10 2.36
CA LEU A 127 13.72 -5.46 2.38
C LEU A 127 12.79 -6.39 1.61
N ASN A 128 13.33 -7.12 0.63
CA ASN A 128 12.60 -8.19 -0.03
C ASN A 128 12.80 -9.48 0.76
N ALA A 129 11.91 -9.73 1.72
CA ALA A 129 11.99 -10.87 2.61
C ALA A 129 10.61 -11.25 3.15
N ALA A 130 10.44 -12.53 3.51
CA ALA A 130 9.33 -12.97 4.35
C ALA A 130 9.80 -12.97 5.82
N VAL A 131 8.88 -12.65 6.74
CA VAL A 131 9.14 -12.72 8.19
C VAL A 131 8.57 -14.02 8.74
N SER A 132 9.40 -14.79 9.44
CA SER A 132 9.04 -16.05 10.10
C SER A 132 9.81 -16.16 11.42
N ASP A 133 9.32 -17.00 12.33
CA ASP A 133 10.01 -17.44 13.54
C ASP A 133 11.26 -18.31 13.28
N ARG A 134 11.48 -18.77 12.03
CA ARG A 134 12.61 -19.60 11.62
C ARG A 134 13.16 -19.19 10.26
N THR A 135 14.47 -19.31 10.09
CA THR A 135 15.14 -19.16 8.79
C THR A 135 14.86 -20.38 7.91
N ARG A 136 14.03 -20.23 6.88
CA ARG A 136 13.73 -21.28 5.89
C ARG A 136 13.32 -20.69 4.55
N THR A 137 13.57 -21.42 3.46
CA THR A 137 13.00 -21.12 2.13
C THR A 137 11.59 -21.70 2.07
N LEU A 138 10.62 -20.92 1.60
CA LEU A 138 9.22 -21.34 1.47
C LEU A 138 8.67 -21.08 0.08
N THR A 139 7.78 -21.97 -0.35
CA THR A 139 6.92 -21.73 -1.50
C THR A 139 5.91 -20.66 -1.13
N PHE A 140 6.02 -19.50 -1.78
CA PHE A 140 5.08 -18.40 -1.59
C PHE A 140 3.83 -18.67 -2.44
N ALA A 141 2.70 -18.94 -1.81
CA ALA A 141 1.43 -19.06 -2.52
C ALA A 141 0.98 -17.65 -2.90
N LEU A 142 1.22 -17.28 -4.16
CA LEU A 142 0.66 -16.07 -4.73
C LEU A 142 -0.86 -16.22 -4.72
N ALA A 143 -1.54 -15.38 -3.94
CA ALA A 143 -2.94 -15.12 -4.19
C ALA A 143 -3.07 -14.60 -5.63
N SER A 144 -4.25 -14.73 -6.22
CA SER A 144 -4.49 -14.27 -7.59
C SER A 144 -3.94 -12.84 -7.75
N SER A 145 -3.46 -12.50 -8.95
CA SER A 145 -2.97 -11.15 -9.30
C SER A 145 -3.98 -10.01 -9.04
N ARG A 146 -5.19 -10.34 -8.60
CA ARG A 146 -6.30 -9.47 -8.24
C ARG A 146 -6.31 -9.06 -6.76
N ASN A 147 -5.56 -9.74 -5.88
CA ASN A 147 -5.42 -9.39 -4.46
C ASN A 147 -4.04 -9.79 -3.91
N THR A 148 -3.00 -9.00 -4.26
CA THR A 148 -1.63 -9.30 -3.81
C THR A 148 -1.44 -9.23 -2.30
N GLY A 149 -2.32 -8.50 -1.59
CA GLY A 149 -2.34 -8.43 -0.13
C GLY A 149 -2.78 -9.73 0.56
N ALA A 150 -3.30 -10.71 -0.19
CA ALA A 150 -3.63 -12.04 0.33
C ALA A 150 -2.53 -13.07 0.07
N ASN A 151 -1.38 -12.69 -0.49
CA ASN A 151 -0.29 -13.64 -0.67
C ASN A 151 0.12 -14.22 0.69
N SER A 152 0.21 -15.54 0.77
CA SER A 152 0.39 -16.26 2.02
C SER A 152 1.41 -17.38 1.88
N ILE A 153 1.98 -17.78 3.01
CA ILE A 153 2.78 -19.01 3.12
C ILE A 153 1.91 -20.24 3.43
N VAL A 154 0.61 -20.03 3.63
CA VAL A 154 -0.40 -21.06 3.84
C VAL A 154 -1.26 -21.13 2.57
N PRO A 155 -1.43 -22.31 1.94
CA PRO A 155 -2.36 -22.46 0.83
C PRO A 155 -3.77 -22.03 1.24
N TYR A 156 -4.50 -21.39 0.34
CA TYR A 156 -5.96 -21.31 0.49
C TYR A 156 -6.52 -22.65 0.03
N ASP A 157 -7.14 -23.38 0.96
CA ASP A 157 -8.00 -24.53 0.64
C ASP A 157 -9.27 -24.05 -0.10
#